data_AF-A0A179IGQ5-F1
#
_entry.id   AF-A0A179IGQ5-F1
#
_cell.length_a   1.000
_cell.length_b   1.000
_cell.length_c   1.000
_cell.angle_alpha   90.00
_cell.angle_beta   90.00
_cell.angle_gamma   90.00
#
_symmetry.space_group_name_H-M   'P 1'
#
loop_
_entity.id
_entity.type
_entity.pdbx_description
1 polymer ?
#
loop_
_entity_poly.entity_id
_entity_poly.type
_entity_poly.pdbx_seq_one_letter_code
_entity_poly.pdbx_strand_id
1 'polypeptide(L)'
;MDAEPWGHEGVDVAELGLSLIRPFDMSKIEQPPTTIQELQSCLSISTYSIKIRGREQGKRERFPAENSKLVKAEDLEKALMEILVSFQGVLGTPGNGKRPPTDATPTPPLILVGFDLAFELRSLAKSFSKIAECFASWVDLQELVKDAAQLGSTSPSLRDSLTALGFGSIRTDTGSIWKKHSAAKDTLRIAAVLLGLSLRDADQGVLPLTFTWRRKWSTAKARQQYRGTGKLFKGLPKPREQFPFTARVDLLDDNDGAPHRKVTAKDLMEIFAAHAPAAAGSLKRGVSGFISLSSFDSLNEFVAAVNGMTCEEYGGSWAAVSFFDPALTPARTADELEEFNKARQQATILEKRKLRKQKKQGQGQGQRRENIPQDESASNPSL
;
A
#
# COMPACT_ATOMS: atom_id res chain seq x y z
N MET A 1 5.35 16.09 -5.85
CA MET A 1 5.40 16.24 -4.38
C MET A 1 5.03 14.91 -3.77
N ASP A 2 5.59 14.60 -2.61
CA ASP A 2 5.28 13.40 -1.83
C ASP A 2 5.39 13.77 -0.35
N ALA A 3 4.54 13.22 0.50
CA ALA A 3 4.55 13.51 1.93
C ALA A 3 4.42 12.24 2.77
N GLU A 4 5.17 12.20 3.86
CA GLU A 4 5.19 11.09 4.79
C GLU A 4 4.33 11.40 6.02
N PRO A 5 3.35 10.55 6.37
CA PRO A 5 2.42 10.83 7.47
C PRO A 5 3.08 10.66 8.82
N TRP A 6 2.73 11.50 9.79
CA TRP A 6 3.15 11.45 11.19
C TRP A 6 1.99 11.04 12.12
N GLY A 7 2.33 10.35 13.20
CA GLY A 7 1.38 9.93 14.23
C GLY A 7 0.49 8.75 13.81
N HIS A 8 -0.30 8.25 14.76
CA HIS A 8 -1.19 7.09 14.54
C HIS A 8 -2.36 7.40 13.62
N GLU A 9 -2.83 8.64 13.58
CA GLU A 9 -3.96 9.07 12.75
C GLU A 9 -3.54 9.44 11.33
N GLY A 10 -2.23 9.61 11.07
CA GLY A 10 -1.70 9.95 9.74
C GLY A 10 -2.30 11.22 9.16
N VAL A 11 -2.53 12.23 10.01
CA VAL A 11 -3.12 13.52 9.60
C VAL A 11 -2.05 14.60 9.44
N ASP A 12 -0.96 14.44 10.16
CA ASP A 12 0.18 15.35 10.19
C ASP A 12 1.27 14.88 9.22
N VAL A 13 2.12 15.81 8.78
CA VAL A 13 3.29 15.50 7.95
C VAL A 13 4.53 15.32 8.84
N ALA A 14 5.39 14.35 8.53
CA ALA A 14 6.71 14.13 9.15
C ALA A 14 7.86 14.59 8.23
N GLU A 15 7.73 14.33 6.94
CA GLU A 15 8.71 14.65 5.90
C GLU A 15 7.95 15.00 4.62
N LEU A 16 8.47 15.96 3.87
CA LEU A 16 7.94 16.36 2.57
C LEU A 16 9.07 16.36 1.54
N GLY A 17 8.80 15.70 0.42
CA GLY A 17 9.64 15.69 -0.77
C GLY A 17 9.06 16.63 -1.82
N LEU A 18 9.93 17.43 -2.43
CA LEU A 18 9.55 18.31 -3.53
C LEU A 18 10.63 18.28 -4.60
N SER A 19 10.27 17.86 -5.81
CA SER A 19 11.10 17.96 -7.00
C SER A 19 10.51 19.00 -7.93
N LEU A 20 11.30 20.01 -8.27
CA LEU A 20 10.92 21.11 -9.15
C LEU A 20 11.50 20.84 -10.53
N ILE A 21 10.64 20.68 -11.52
CA ILE A 21 11.02 20.34 -12.89
C ILE A 21 10.79 21.56 -13.76
N ARG A 22 11.85 22.07 -14.39
CA ARG A 22 11.71 23.17 -15.37
C ARG A 22 11.05 22.65 -16.65
N PRO A 23 10.37 23.52 -17.43
CA PRO A 23 9.90 23.16 -18.77
C PRO A 23 11.02 22.52 -19.58
N PHE A 24 10.70 21.43 -20.25
CA PHE A 24 11.65 20.63 -21.02
C PHE A 24 11.01 20.19 -22.34
N ASP A 25 11.85 19.88 -23.31
CA ASP A 25 11.43 19.48 -24.64
C ASP A 25 11.46 17.95 -24.74
N MET A 26 10.28 17.34 -24.80
CA MET A 26 10.10 15.89 -24.92
C MET A 26 10.79 15.32 -26.15
N SER A 27 10.88 16.07 -27.25
CA SER A 27 11.47 15.58 -28.51
C SER A 27 12.98 15.32 -28.41
N LYS A 28 13.64 15.86 -27.38
CA LYS A 28 15.07 15.67 -27.13
C LYS A 28 15.38 14.42 -26.31
N ILE A 29 14.36 13.68 -25.89
CA ILE A 29 14.51 12.49 -25.06
C ILE A 29 14.30 11.27 -25.96
N GLU A 30 15.41 10.75 -26.50
CA GLU A 30 15.38 9.60 -27.42
C GLU A 30 14.98 8.29 -26.73
N GLN A 31 15.38 8.12 -25.47
CA GLN A 31 15.07 6.93 -24.68
C GLN A 31 14.64 7.33 -23.26
N PRO A 32 13.67 6.61 -22.67
CA PRO A 32 13.26 6.85 -21.30
C PRO A 32 14.43 6.54 -20.35
N PRO A 33 14.67 7.39 -19.33
CA PRO A 33 15.71 7.12 -18.36
C PRO A 33 15.37 5.86 -17.57
N THR A 34 16.38 5.09 -17.21
CA THR A 34 16.24 3.84 -16.44
C THR A 34 16.77 3.97 -15.00
N THR A 35 17.46 5.07 -14.70
CA THR A 35 18.03 5.39 -13.38
C THR A 35 17.69 6.82 -12.95
N ILE A 36 17.83 7.12 -11.66
CA ILE A 36 17.61 8.48 -11.14
C ILE A 36 18.64 9.46 -11.70
N GLN A 37 19.89 9.03 -11.89
CA GLN A 37 20.95 9.88 -12.45
C GLN A 37 20.67 10.27 -13.90
N GLU A 38 20.22 9.31 -14.72
CA GLU A 38 19.76 9.57 -16.09
C GLU A 38 18.58 10.53 -16.08
N LEU A 39 17.59 10.31 -15.21
CA LEU A 39 16.43 11.19 -15.08
C LEU A 39 16.84 12.64 -14.77
N GLN A 40 17.76 12.84 -13.82
CA GLN A 40 18.27 14.17 -13.47
C GLN A 40 19.15 14.79 -14.57
N SER A 41 19.68 13.98 -15.49
CA SER A 41 20.43 14.47 -16.65
C SER A 41 19.49 14.85 -17.80
N CYS A 42 18.38 14.12 -17.97
CA CYS A 42 17.34 14.40 -18.95
C CYS A 42 16.47 15.59 -18.55
N LEU A 43 16.16 15.71 -17.25
CA LEU A 43 15.29 16.73 -16.70
C LEU A 43 16.08 17.67 -15.80
N SER A 44 15.91 18.98 -15.98
CA SER A 44 16.46 19.99 -15.05
C SER A 44 15.65 19.99 -13.75
N ILE A 45 15.91 19.01 -12.88
CA ILE A 45 15.20 18.82 -11.60
C ILE A 45 16.03 19.35 -10.43
N SER A 46 15.41 20.19 -9.60
CA SER A 46 15.93 20.53 -8.26
C SER A 46 15.11 19.84 -7.18
N THR A 47 15.77 19.11 -6.27
CA THR A 47 15.06 18.30 -5.26
C THR A 47 15.30 18.78 -3.84
N TYR A 48 14.22 18.89 -3.08
CA TYR A 48 14.16 19.33 -1.69
C TYR A 48 13.70 18.17 -0.79
N SER A 49 14.41 17.98 0.32
CA SER A 49 13.96 17.13 1.43
C SER A 49 13.72 18.00 2.64
N ILE A 50 12.45 18.15 3.04
CA ILE A 50 12.06 18.98 4.17
C ILE A 50 11.58 18.07 5.29
N LYS A 51 12.33 18.04 6.39
CA LYS A 51 11.99 17.26 7.59
C LYS A 51 11.43 18.19 8.65
N ILE A 52 10.42 17.71 9.38
CA ILE A 52 9.77 18.49 10.44
C ILE A 52 10.36 18.09 11.79
N ARG A 53 10.87 19.09 12.51
CA ARG A 53 11.49 18.91 13.82
C ARG A 53 10.47 18.38 14.82
N GLY A 54 10.86 17.38 15.62
CA GLY A 54 10.00 16.72 16.59
C GLY A 54 9.04 15.68 15.98
N ARG A 55 9.12 15.46 14.66
CA ARG A 55 8.32 14.47 13.93
C ARG A 55 9.18 13.41 13.23
N GLU A 56 10.43 13.25 13.68
CA GLU A 56 11.41 12.39 13.05
C GLU A 56 11.04 10.91 13.17
N GLN A 57 11.17 10.17 12.06
CA GLN A 57 10.74 8.77 11.99
C GLN A 57 11.90 7.78 11.92
N GLY A 58 12.76 7.76 12.93
CA GLY A 58 13.81 6.75 13.08
C GLY A 58 14.71 6.56 11.84
N LYS A 59 15.17 5.33 11.59
CA LYS A 59 16.06 5.02 10.46
C LYS A 59 15.29 4.95 9.14
N ARG A 60 15.44 5.97 8.29
CA ARG A 60 14.92 6.03 6.91
C ARG A 60 16.00 5.76 5.86
N GLU A 61 15.57 5.52 4.62
CA GLU A 61 16.43 5.59 3.45
C GLU A 61 17.16 6.94 3.45
N ARG A 62 18.50 6.90 3.39
CA ARG A 62 19.30 8.12 3.23
C ARG A 62 19.26 8.50 1.76
N PHE A 63 18.67 9.64 1.47
CA PHE A 63 18.73 10.29 0.17
C PHE A 63 19.35 11.67 0.37
N PRO A 64 20.56 11.94 -0.18
CA PRO A 64 21.18 13.25 -0.11
C PRO A 64 20.51 14.17 -1.14
N ALA A 65 19.32 14.66 -0.83
CA ALA A 65 18.69 15.69 -1.65
C ALA A 65 19.57 16.96 -1.64
N GLU A 66 19.69 17.60 -2.80
CA GLU A 66 20.46 18.84 -3.00
C GLU A 66 20.11 19.89 -1.94
N ASN A 67 18.82 20.01 -1.65
CA ASN A 67 18.28 21.00 -0.74
C ASN A 67 17.60 20.34 0.45
N SER A 68 18.39 19.85 1.41
CA SER A 68 17.88 19.27 2.64
C SER A 68 17.67 20.34 3.73
N LYS A 69 16.45 20.45 4.28
CA LYS A 69 16.08 21.41 5.33
C LYS A 69 15.42 20.69 6.52
N LEU A 70 15.71 21.17 7.73
CA LEU A 70 14.99 20.80 8.96
C LEU A 70 14.23 22.02 9.45
N VAL A 71 12.90 21.96 9.42
CA VAL A 71 12.01 23.08 9.75
C VAL A 71 11.12 22.75 10.95
N LYS A 72 10.64 23.77 11.66
CA LYS A 72 9.57 23.56 12.64
C LYS A 72 8.23 23.40 11.91
N ALA A 73 7.23 22.81 12.58
CA ALA A 73 5.94 22.55 11.95
C ALA A 73 5.23 23.85 11.54
N GLU A 74 5.32 24.89 12.38
CA GLU A 74 4.77 26.22 12.15
C GLU A 74 5.44 26.99 10.99
N ASP A 75 6.71 26.67 10.67
CA ASP A 75 7.47 27.33 9.62
C ASP A 75 7.37 26.63 8.26
N LEU A 76 6.71 25.45 8.20
CA LEU A 76 6.69 24.62 7.01
C LEU A 76 5.98 25.30 5.83
N GLU A 77 4.84 25.95 6.07
CA GLU A 77 4.10 26.66 5.01
C GLU A 77 4.98 27.75 4.38
N LYS A 78 5.61 28.58 5.23
CA LYS A 78 6.50 29.65 4.80
C LYS A 78 7.69 29.12 4.00
N ALA A 79 8.34 28.07 4.49
CA ALA A 79 9.49 27.47 3.81
C ALA A 79 9.13 26.92 2.42
N LEU A 80 7.94 26.34 2.26
CA LEU A 80 7.44 25.85 0.97
C LEU A 80 7.08 26.99 0.02
N MET A 81 6.39 28.02 0.52
CA MET A 81 6.07 29.22 -0.26
C MET A 81 7.34 29.89 -0.80
N GLU A 82 8.37 30.05 0.03
CA GLU A 82 9.66 30.61 -0.40
C GLU A 82 10.29 29.80 -1.56
N ILE A 83 10.21 28.47 -1.49
CA ILE A 83 10.73 27.59 -2.55
C ILE A 83 9.92 27.75 -3.84
N LEU A 84 8.58 27.70 -3.75
CA LEU A 84 7.69 27.76 -4.91
C LEU A 84 7.74 29.13 -5.60
N VAL A 85 7.72 30.23 -4.82
CA VAL A 85 7.85 31.60 -5.34
C VAL A 85 9.21 31.83 -5.98
N SER A 86 10.29 31.36 -5.34
CA SER A 86 11.64 31.43 -5.92
C SER A 86 11.71 30.69 -7.26
N PHE A 87 11.11 29.51 -7.34
CA PHE A 87 11.06 28.73 -8.57
C PHE A 87 10.26 29.41 -9.67
N GLN A 88 9.08 29.95 -9.36
CA GLN A 88 8.29 30.74 -10.31
C GLN A 88 9.07 31.96 -10.83
N GLY A 89 9.83 32.64 -9.96
CA GLY A 89 10.71 33.74 -10.38
C GLY A 89 11.76 33.30 -11.40
N VAL A 90 12.35 32.12 -11.22
CA VAL A 90 13.30 31.51 -12.17
C VAL A 90 12.62 31.12 -13.49
N LEU A 91 11.37 30.67 -13.45
CA LEU A 91 10.61 30.34 -14.67
C LEU A 91 10.21 31.59 -15.46
N GLY A 92 9.98 32.72 -14.78
CA GLY A 92 9.62 34.00 -15.40
C GLY A 92 10.81 34.78 -15.98
N THR A 93 12.05 34.34 -15.73
CA THR A 93 13.24 35.00 -16.28
C THR A 93 13.62 34.38 -17.63
N PRO A 94 13.57 35.12 -18.75
CA PRO A 94 13.93 34.57 -20.06
C PRO A 94 15.41 34.15 -20.07
N GLY A 95 15.66 32.85 -20.27
CA GLY A 95 17.01 32.32 -20.48
C GLY A 95 17.62 32.91 -21.75
N ASN A 96 18.82 33.47 -21.62
CA ASN A 96 19.64 34.10 -22.68
C ASN A 96 19.19 35.48 -23.21
N GLY A 97 19.43 36.52 -22.41
CA GLY A 97 20.30 37.65 -22.80
C GLY A 97 19.96 38.57 -23.98
N LYS A 98 18.94 38.34 -24.81
CA LYS A 98 18.61 39.24 -25.94
C LYS A 98 17.11 39.32 -26.24
N ARG A 99 16.35 39.95 -25.35
CA ARG A 99 15.21 40.82 -25.75
C ARG A 99 14.70 41.60 -24.53
N PRO A 100 14.48 42.91 -24.64
CA PRO A 100 13.72 43.63 -23.62
C PRO A 100 12.26 43.14 -23.64
N PRO A 101 11.62 43.04 -22.47
CA PRO A 101 10.26 42.54 -22.35
C PRO A 101 9.32 43.58 -22.94
N THR A 102 8.78 43.31 -24.13
CA THR A 102 7.75 44.15 -24.73
C THR A 102 6.34 43.57 -24.62
N ASP A 103 6.19 42.38 -24.06
CA ASP A 103 4.92 41.89 -23.53
C ASP A 103 5.22 40.98 -22.36
N ALA A 104 4.49 41.11 -21.25
CA ALA A 104 4.63 40.29 -20.06
C ALA A 104 4.29 38.83 -20.43
N THR A 105 5.29 38.05 -20.85
CA THR A 105 5.12 36.61 -21.00
C THR A 105 4.63 36.07 -19.65
N PRO A 106 3.40 35.53 -19.58
CA PRO A 106 2.84 35.09 -18.33
C PRO A 106 3.74 34.00 -17.75
N THR A 107 4.09 34.14 -16.47
CA THR A 107 4.85 33.12 -15.75
C THR A 107 4.16 31.77 -15.93
N PRO A 108 4.88 30.71 -16.34
CA PRO A 108 4.27 29.41 -16.54
C PRO A 108 3.52 28.94 -15.28
N PRO A 109 2.28 28.43 -15.41
CA PRO A 109 1.53 27.94 -14.26
C PRO A 109 2.24 26.75 -13.63
N LEU A 110 2.19 26.65 -12.29
CA LEU A 110 2.69 25.46 -11.60
C LEU A 110 1.62 24.37 -11.62
N ILE A 111 2.07 23.14 -11.84
CA ILE A 111 1.23 21.94 -11.80
C ILE A 111 1.74 21.04 -10.67
N LEU A 112 0.85 20.63 -9.78
CA LEU A 112 1.17 19.71 -8.71
C LEU A 112 1.09 18.27 -9.23
N VAL A 113 2.22 17.58 -9.30
CA VAL A 113 2.26 16.16 -9.70
C VAL A 113 2.58 15.30 -8.48
N GLY A 114 1.83 14.22 -8.27
CA GLY A 114 2.09 13.22 -7.24
C GLY A 114 1.58 11.84 -7.63
N PHE A 115 1.56 10.91 -6.67
CA PHE A 115 1.12 9.54 -6.88
C PHE A 115 0.34 9.09 -5.64
N ASP A 116 -0.96 8.79 -5.78
CA ASP A 116 -1.90 8.64 -4.66
C ASP A 116 -1.95 9.93 -3.80
N LEU A 117 -2.31 11.05 -4.44
CA LEU A 117 -2.26 12.41 -3.88
C LEU A 117 -3.24 12.67 -2.73
N ALA A 118 -4.03 11.67 -2.32
CA ALA A 118 -5.12 11.84 -1.36
C ALA A 118 -4.62 12.34 0.01
N PHE A 119 -3.44 11.89 0.44
CA PHE A 119 -2.83 12.34 1.68
C PHE A 119 -2.30 13.77 1.55
N GLU A 120 -1.51 14.05 0.50
CA GLU A 120 -0.90 15.33 0.22
C GLU A 120 -1.96 16.43 0.12
N LEU A 121 -3.02 16.20 -0.66
CA LEU A 121 -4.10 17.17 -0.83
C LEU A 121 -4.84 17.43 0.49
N ARG A 122 -5.04 16.40 1.31
CA ARG A 122 -5.65 16.57 2.64
C ARG A 122 -4.76 17.40 3.55
N SER A 123 -3.46 17.13 3.56
CA SER A 123 -2.48 17.89 4.35
C SER A 123 -2.37 19.34 3.87
N LEU A 124 -2.33 19.58 2.55
CA LEU A 124 -2.33 20.92 1.96
C LEU A 124 -3.60 21.69 2.33
N ALA A 125 -4.77 21.10 2.14
CA ALA A 125 -6.05 21.76 2.42
C ALA A 125 -6.24 22.09 3.91
N LYS A 126 -5.76 21.22 4.82
CA LYS A 126 -5.93 21.39 6.26
C LYS A 126 -4.91 22.34 6.88
N SER A 127 -3.65 22.22 6.47
CA SER A 127 -2.52 22.79 7.20
C SER A 127 -1.73 23.83 6.41
N PHE A 128 -1.86 23.86 5.08
CA PHE A 128 -1.02 24.68 4.20
C PHE A 128 -1.83 25.28 3.04
N SER A 129 -2.95 25.94 3.33
CA SER A 129 -3.91 26.36 2.31
C SER A 129 -3.32 27.32 1.26
N LYS A 130 -2.34 28.16 1.64
CA LYS A 130 -1.68 29.09 0.70
C LYS A 130 -0.84 28.38 -0.35
N ILE A 131 -0.34 27.18 -0.03
CA ILE A 131 0.42 26.37 -0.98
C ILE A 131 -0.49 25.85 -2.08
N ALA A 132 -1.73 25.47 -1.75
CA ALA A 132 -2.69 25.00 -2.74
C ALA A 132 -2.97 26.07 -3.81
N GLU A 133 -2.99 27.34 -3.41
CA GLU A 133 -3.18 28.49 -4.32
C GLU A 133 -2.01 28.72 -5.30
N CYS A 134 -0.85 28.12 -5.05
CA CYS A 134 0.30 28.23 -5.96
C CYS A 134 0.15 27.39 -7.24
N PHE A 135 -0.73 26.38 -7.23
CA PHE A 135 -0.88 25.42 -8.33
C PHE A 135 -2.15 25.70 -9.12
N ALA A 136 -2.03 25.77 -10.44
CA ALA A 136 -3.17 25.95 -11.33
C ALA A 136 -3.96 24.65 -11.54
N SER A 137 -3.30 23.51 -11.39
CA SER A 137 -3.89 22.17 -11.53
C SER A 137 -3.03 21.12 -10.80
N TRP A 138 -3.56 19.90 -10.70
CA TRP A 138 -2.87 18.75 -10.13
C TRP A 138 -3.06 17.50 -10.99
N VAL A 139 -2.11 16.59 -10.91
CA VAL A 139 -2.09 15.32 -11.63
C VAL A 139 -1.74 14.20 -10.65
N ASP A 140 -2.66 13.26 -10.49
CA ASP A 140 -2.40 12.00 -9.79
C ASP A 140 -1.96 10.94 -10.80
N LEU A 141 -0.66 10.61 -10.77
CA LEU A 141 -0.10 9.62 -11.68
C LEU A 141 -0.62 8.21 -11.42
N GLN A 142 -1.09 7.89 -10.21
CA GLN A 142 -1.61 6.54 -9.94
C GLN A 142 -2.85 6.25 -10.78
N GLU A 143 -3.75 7.23 -10.91
CA GLU A 143 -4.95 7.10 -11.73
C GLU A 143 -4.60 7.06 -13.23
N LEU A 144 -3.61 7.85 -13.70
CA LEU A 144 -3.16 7.76 -15.09
C LEU A 144 -2.53 6.41 -15.43
N VAL A 145 -1.72 5.85 -14.52
CA VAL A 145 -1.15 4.50 -14.70
C VAL A 145 -2.26 3.44 -14.71
N LYS A 146 -3.25 3.58 -13.82
CA LYS A 146 -4.40 2.68 -13.72
C LYS A 146 -5.22 2.68 -15.01
N ASP A 147 -5.46 3.85 -15.59
CA ASP A 147 -6.14 4.00 -16.89
C ASP A 147 -5.30 3.40 -18.02
N ALA A 148 -4.00 3.70 -18.07
CA ALA A 148 -3.08 3.19 -19.10
C ALA A 148 -2.95 1.65 -19.07
N ALA A 149 -3.12 1.03 -17.90
CA ALA A 149 -3.10 -0.41 -17.71
C ALA A 149 -4.50 -1.04 -17.67
N GLN A 150 -5.56 -0.27 -17.89
CA GLN A 150 -6.96 -0.72 -17.87
C GLN A 150 -7.33 -1.47 -16.58
N LEU A 151 -6.80 -1.00 -15.45
CA LEU A 151 -7.03 -1.59 -14.15
C LEU A 151 -8.36 -1.07 -13.60
N GLY A 152 -9.35 -1.95 -13.42
CA GLY A 152 -10.67 -1.60 -12.89
C GLY A 152 -10.63 -0.95 -11.50
N SER A 153 -10.76 -1.75 -10.44
CA SER A 153 -10.74 -1.23 -9.06
C SER A 153 -9.37 -1.29 -8.37
N THR A 154 -8.36 -1.82 -9.05
CA THR A 154 -7.05 -2.10 -8.45
C THR A 154 -6.07 -0.97 -8.71
N SER A 155 -5.56 -0.34 -7.65
CA SER A 155 -4.56 0.73 -7.76
C SER A 155 -3.14 0.17 -7.74
N PRO A 156 -2.26 0.52 -8.71
CA PRO A 156 -0.87 0.07 -8.74
C PRO A 156 -0.02 0.83 -7.72
N SER A 157 1.04 0.19 -7.22
CA SER A 157 2.03 0.93 -6.41
C SER A 157 2.98 1.74 -7.30
N LEU A 158 3.65 2.74 -6.71
CA LEU A 158 4.70 3.50 -7.40
C LEU A 158 5.78 2.57 -7.97
N ARG A 159 6.13 1.52 -7.22
CA ARG A 159 7.08 0.49 -7.66
C ARG A 159 6.59 -0.27 -8.90
N ASP A 160 5.34 -0.71 -8.90
CA ASP A 160 4.77 -1.48 -10.02
C ASP A 160 4.76 -0.62 -11.28
N SER A 161 4.39 0.65 -11.12
CA SER A 161 4.35 1.66 -12.17
C SER A 161 5.73 1.89 -12.79
N LEU A 162 6.75 2.12 -11.95
CA LEU A 162 8.14 2.25 -12.40
C LEU A 162 8.61 1.01 -13.16
N THR A 163 8.32 -0.18 -12.62
CA THR A 163 8.74 -1.45 -13.22
C THR A 163 8.10 -1.65 -14.59
N ALA A 164 6.80 -1.35 -14.72
CA ALA A 164 6.07 -1.47 -15.98
C ALA A 164 6.54 -0.47 -17.05
N LEU A 165 7.02 0.70 -16.61
CA LEU A 165 7.61 1.73 -17.48
C LEU A 165 9.10 1.49 -17.78
N GLY A 166 9.65 0.34 -17.38
CA GLY A 166 11.07 0.01 -17.62
C GLY A 166 12.06 0.79 -16.75
N PHE A 167 11.58 1.51 -15.73
CA PHE A 167 12.43 2.28 -14.82
C PHE A 167 12.97 1.39 -13.69
N GLY A 168 14.31 1.38 -13.53
CA GLY A 168 14.99 0.69 -12.44
C GLY A 168 15.52 -0.70 -12.80
N SER A 169 16.71 -0.74 -13.42
CA SER A 169 17.54 -1.96 -13.54
C SER A 169 18.21 -2.35 -12.21
N ILE A 170 18.42 -1.36 -11.33
CA ILE A 170 19.19 -1.51 -10.08
C ILE A 170 18.23 -1.50 -8.87
N ARG A 171 18.34 -2.51 -8.01
CA ARG A 171 17.55 -2.71 -6.77
C ARG A 171 17.50 -1.50 -5.81
N THR A 172 18.32 -0.47 -6.02
CA THR A 172 18.41 0.75 -5.21
C THR A 172 17.38 1.81 -5.58
N ASP A 173 16.96 1.87 -6.84
CA ASP A 173 16.21 3.02 -7.37
C ASP A 173 14.71 2.81 -7.24
N THR A 174 14.23 1.57 -7.31
CA THR A 174 12.85 1.18 -6.95
C THR A 174 12.60 1.09 -5.44
N GLY A 175 13.62 1.38 -4.62
CA GLY A 175 13.55 1.33 -3.16
C GLY A 175 13.64 -0.08 -2.56
N SER A 176 14.15 -0.14 -1.33
CA SER A 176 14.12 -1.35 -0.50
C SER A 176 12.86 -1.35 0.34
N ILE A 177 12.08 -2.44 0.27
CA ILE A 177 10.87 -2.67 1.06
C ILE A 177 11.13 -2.59 2.59
N TRP A 178 12.39 -2.75 3.02
CA TRP A 178 12.80 -2.80 4.42
C TRP A 178 13.28 -1.47 4.99
N LYS A 179 13.40 -0.43 4.15
CA LYS A 179 13.77 0.90 4.59
C LYS A 179 12.53 1.77 4.50
N LYS A 180 12.25 2.54 5.55
CA LYS A 180 11.26 3.62 5.45
C LYS A 180 11.67 4.54 4.30
N HIS A 181 10.71 4.87 3.46
CA HIS A 181 10.93 5.64 2.25
C HIS A 181 11.35 7.08 2.61
N SER A 182 11.98 7.75 1.64
CA SER A 182 12.27 9.19 1.73
C SER A 182 11.41 9.87 0.70
N ALA A 183 10.58 10.80 1.16
CA ALA A 183 9.63 11.49 0.31
C ALA A 183 10.34 12.21 -0.85
N ALA A 184 11.50 12.79 -0.58
CA ALA A 184 12.32 13.46 -1.62
C ALA A 184 12.83 12.50 -2.69
N LYS A 185 13.10 11.24 -2.34
CA LYS A 185 13.47 10.23 -3.34
C LYS A 185 12.24 9.75 -4.11
N ASP A 186 11.10 9.65 -3.45
CA ASP A 186 9.83 9.31 -4.09
C ASP A 186 9.38 10.39 -5.08
N THR A 187 9.65 11.67 -4.85
CA THR A 187 9.36 12.69 -5.88
C THR A 187 10.17 12.53 -7.17
N LEU A 188 11.40 12.02 -7.11
CA LEU A 188 12.18 11.69 -8.30
C LEU A 188 11.61 10.45 -9.01
N ARG A 189 11.18 9.44 -8.24
CA ARG A 189 10.47 8.27 -8.79
C ARG A 189 9.15 8.69 -9.45
N ILE A 190 8.40 9.61 -8.86
CA ILE A 190 7.17 10.18 -9.44
C ILE A 190 7.51 10.92 -10.74
N ALA A 191 8.60 11.70 -10.77
CA ALA A 191 9.07 12.35 -11.99
C ALA A 191 9.44 11.34 -13.11
N ALA A 192 10.00 10.19 -12.75
CA ALA A 192 10.25 9.11 -13.69
C ALA A 192 8.95 8.51 -14.26
N VAL A 193 7.92 8.30 -13.42
CA VAL A 193 6.60 7.85 -13.89
C VAL A 193 5.98 8.88 -14.83
N LEU A 194 6.04 10.17 -14.49
CA LEU A 194 5.54 11.25 -15.34
C LEU A 194 6.22 11.21 -16.71
N LEU A 195 7.55 11.18 -16.75
CA LEU A 195 8.28 11.15 -18.01
C LEU A 195 8.00 9.86 -18.80
N GLY A 196 7.96 8.72 -18.11
CA GLY A 196 7.66 7.42 -18.72
C GLY A 196 6.29 7.41 -19.38
N LEU A 197 5.26 7.94 -18.72
CA LEU A 197 3.91 8.07 -19.31
C LEU A 197 3.88 9.06 -20.48
N SER A 198 4.58 10.20 -20.36
CA SER A 198 4.62 11.22 -21.41
C SER A 198 5.33 10.76 -22.69
N LEU A 199 6.26 9.81 -22.59
CA LEU A 199 6.96 9.21 -23.74
C LEU A 199 6.19 8.05 -24.38
N ARG A 200 5.03 7.66 -23.85
CA ARG A 200 4.21 6.62 -24.47
C ARG A 200 3.41 7.22 -25.62
N ASP A 201 3.54 6.65 -26.80
CA ASP A 201 2.66 6.97 -27.92
C ASP A 201 1.25 6.43 -27.66
N ALA A 202 0.25 7.08 -28.25
CA ALA A 202 -1.15 6.63 -28.20
C ALA A 202 -1.34 5.21 -28.76
N ASP A 203 -0.43 4.79 -29.64
CA ASP A 203 -0.44 3.48 -30.32
C ASP A 203 0.16 2.37 -29.44
N GLN A 204 0.83 2.73 -28.33
CA GLN A 204 1.33 1.75 -27.38
C GLN A 204 0.14 1.13 -26.64
N GLY A 205 -0.09 -0.16 -26.89
CA GLY A 205 -1.14 -0.94 -26.22
C GLY A 205 -1.05 -0.93 -24.69
N VAL A 206 -1.99 -1.63 -24.04
CA VAL A 206 -2.17 -1.65 -22.58
C VAL A 206 -0.84 -1.78 -21.84
N LEU A 207 -0.59 -0.88 -20.87
CA LEU A 207 0.63 -0.89 -20.07
C LEU A 207 0.74 -2.24 -19.32
N PRO A 208 1.78 -3.06 -19.56
CA PRO A 208 1.89 -4.38 -18.97
C PRO A 208 2.31 -4.29 -17.49
N LEU A 209 1.34 -4.00 -16.63
CA LEU A 209 1.55 -3.93 -15.19
C LEU A 209 1.63 -5.33 -14.60
N THR A 210 2.80 -5.63 -14.03
CA THR A 210 2.95 -6.80 -13.15
C THR A 210 2.89 -6.28 -11.73
N PHE A 211 1.77 -6.53 -11.05
CA PHE A 211 1.67 -6.21 -9.62
C PHE A 211 2.73 -6.98 -8.86
N THR A 212 3.60 -6.25 -8.14
CA THR A 212 4.40 -6.82 -7.07
C THR A 212 3.47 -7.13 -5.90
N TRP A 213 2.65 -8.17 -6.06
CA TRP A 213 1.89 -8.77 -4.98
C TRP A 213 2.83 -8.95 -3.80
N ARG A 214 2.49 -8.32 -2.67
CA ARG A 214 3.30 -8.32 -1.46
C ARG A 214 3.74 -9.74 -1.11
N ARG A 215 4.99 -10.05 -1.42
CA ARG A 215 5.76 -11.03 -0.67
C ARG A 215 7.24 -10.86 -0.95
N LYS A 216 7.86 -9.94 -0.21
CA LYS A 216 9.27 -10.09 0.14
C LYS A 216 9.39 -10.02 1.64
N TRP A 217 9.54 -11.20 2.23
CA TRP A 217 10.27 -11.45 3.45
C TRP A 217 11.77 -11.19 3.22
N SER A 218 12.49 -10.75 4.24
CA SER A 218 13.94 -10.55 4.27
C SER A 218 14.59 -11.92 4.47
N THR A 219 15.79 -12.11 3.89
CA THR A 219 16.84 -13.13 4.14
C THR A 219 16.50 -14.62 4.40
N ALA A 220 15.27 -14.99 4.73
CA ALA A 220 14.57 -16.27 4.54
C ALA A 220 14.39 -16.66 3.05
N LYS A 221 15.14 -16.00 2.17
CA LYS A 221 15.70 -16.56 0.93
C LYS A 221 16.48 -17.88 1.17
N ALA A 222 16.68 -18.27 2.42
CA ALA A 222 17.34 -19.49 2.82
C ALA A 222 16.73 -20.80 2.28
N ARG A 223 15.50 -20.84 1.74
CA ARG A 223 14.90 -22.13 1.33
C ARG A 223 14.18 -22.06 -0.02
N GLN A 224 15.00 -21.80 -1.03
CA GLN A 224 14.84 -21.78 -2.48
C GLN A 224 14.07 -22.94 -3.18
N GLN A 225 13.07 -23.59 -2.57
CA GLN A 225 12.26 -24.64 -3.23
C GLN A 225 10.73 -24.46 -3.15
N TYR A 226 10.21 -23.39 -2.53
CA TYR A 226 8.77 -23.09 -2.55
C TYR A 226 8.33 -22.38 -3.83
N ARG A 227 7.84 -23.14 -4.80
CA ARG A 227 7.13 -22.63 -5.99
C ARG A 227 5.60 -22.64 -5.79
N GLY A 228 5.09 -22.01 -4.74
CA GLY A 228 3.64 -21.90 -4.53
C GLY A 228 3.28 -20.57 -3.86
N THR A 229 2.17 -19.99 -4.27
CA THR A 229 1.63 -18.67 -3.93
C THR A 229 1.17 -18.53 -2.46
N GLY A 230 1.83 -19.17 -1.48
CA GLY A 230 1.35 -19.32 -0.10
C GLY A 230 1.80 -18.34 1.00
N LYS A 231 0.86 -17.77 1.78
CA LYS A 231 1.15 -16.92 2.97
C LYS A 231 1.70 -17.76 4.14
N LEU A 232 2.75 -17.31 4.83
CA LEU A 232 3.35 -18.05 5.95
C LEU A 232 2.88 -17.53 7.33
N PHE A 233 2.51 -18.45 8.23
CA PHE A 233 1.97 -18.19 9.57
C PHE A 233 2.83 -18.82 10.68
N LYS A 234 2.85 -18.17 11.85
CA LYS A 234 3.31 -18.80 13.10
C LYS A 234 2.13 -19.55 13.71
N GLY A 235 2.03 -20.86 13.44
CA GLY A 235 0.88 -21.70 13.76
C GLY A 235 -0.18 -21.72 12.65
N LEU A 236 -1.42 -22.06 13.01
CA LEU A 236 -2.54 -22.21 12.08
C LEU A 236 -2.79 -20.91 11.26
N PRO A 237 -2.97 -21.00 9.93
CA PRO A 237 -3.44 -19.87 9.11
C PRO A 237 -4.71 -19.23 9.68
N LYS A 238 -4.69 -17.90 9.80
CA LYS A 238 -5.80 -17.10 10.36
C LYS A 238 -6.04 -15.85 9.52
N PRO A 239 -7.29 -15.37 9.43
CA PRO A 239 -8.52 -15.93 10.03
C PRO A 239 -9.01 -17.19 9.27
N ARG A 240 -9.75 -18.10 9.93
CA ARG A 240 -10.17 -19.39 9.34
C ARG A 240 -11.08 -19.18 8.12
N GLU A 241 -11.81 -18.07 8.10
CA GLU A 241 -12.70 -17.66 7.01
C GLU A 241 -11.96 -17.29 5.71
N GLN A 242 -10.69 -16.91 5.81
CA GLN A 242 -9.85 -16.61 4.65
C GLN A 242 -9.01 -17.80 4.21
N PHE A 243 -8.86 -18.81 5.08
CA PHE A 243 -8.08 -20.02 4.84
C PHE A 243 -8.87 -21.27 5.24
N PRO A 244 -10.08 -21.47 4.68
CA PRO A 244 -10.96 -22.56 5.11
C PRO A 244 -10.43 -23.93 4.68
N PHE A 245 -9.70 -23.99 3.56
CA PHE A 245 -9.15 -25.21 3.01
C PHE A 245 -7.80 -25.56 3.67
N THR A 246 -7.80 -25.76 4.98
CA THR A 246 -6.58 -25.97 5.76
C THR A 246 -6.48 -27.40 6.28
N ALA A 247 -5.31 -28.03 6.16
CA ALA A 247 -4.95 -29.27 6.83
C ALA A 247 -3.85 -29.04 7.87
N ARG A 248 -3.84 -29.89 8.89
CA ARG A 248 -2.73 -30.11 9.82
C ARG A 248 -1.95 -31.34 9.37
N VAL A 249 -0.64 -31.26 9.46
CA VAL A 249 0.26 -32.38 9.19
C VAL A 249 1.14 -32.62 10.40
N ASP A 250 1.16 -33.84 10.89
CA ASP A 250 1.98 -34.31 12.01
C ASP A 250 2.78 -35.53 11.56
N LEU A 251 4.03 -35.68 12.00
CA LEU A 251 4.72 -36.98 11.88
C LEU A 251 4.35 -37.83 13.09
N LEU A 252 3.80 -39.00 12.83
CA LEU A 252 3.57 -40.04 13.83
C LEU A 252 4.80 -40.94 13.90
N ASP A 253 5.18 -41.30 15.12
CA ASP A 253 6.25 -42.25 15.36
C ASP A 253 5.67 -43.67 15.35
N ASP A 254 6.20 -44.53 14.49
CA ASP A 254 5.73 -45.92 14.39
C ASP A 254 6.33 -46.82 15.49
N ASN A 255 7.34 -46.34 16.25
CA ASN A 255 8.11 -47.15 17.21
C ASN A 255 8.34 -46.46 18.57
N ASP A 256 7.34 -45.82 19.18
CA ASP A 256 7.32 -45.40 20.61
C ASP A 256 8.60 -44.70 21.14
N GLY A 257 9.39 -44.12 20.25
CA GLY A 257 10.82 -43.97 20.40
C GLY A 257 11.26 -42.76 19.60
N ALA A 258 11.32 -41.63 20.31
CA ALA A 258 11.46 -40.27 19.77
C ALA A 258 12.19 -40.20 18.41
N PRO A 259 11.65 -39.46 17.43
CA PRO A 259 12.14 -39.44 16.07
C PRO A 259 13.66 -39.21 16.04
N HIS A 260 14.36 -39.97 15.18
CA HIS A 260 15.82 -39.97 15.08
C HIS A 260 16.41 -38.55 14.93
N ARG A 261 15.60 -37.62 14.41
CA ARG A 261 15.90 -36.20 14.31
C ARG A 261 14.64 -35.35 14.51
N LYS A 262 14.79 -34.13 15.05
CA LYS A 262 13.69 -33.16 15.09
C LYS A 262 13.36 -32.69 13.67
N VAL A 263 12.16 -33.00 13.19
CA VAL A 263 11.58 -32.38 11.99
C VAL A 263 11.61 -30.87 12.15
N THR A 264 12.20 -30.21 11.18
CA THR A 264 12.31 -28.76 11.15
C THR A 264 11.19 -28.17 10.31
N ALA A 265 10.96 -26.86 10.47
CA ALA A 265 10.13 -26.12 9.53
C ALA A 265 10.68 -26.15 8.08
N LYS A 266 11.84 -26.74 7.80
CA LYS A 266 12.32 -26.98 6.42
C LYS A 266 11.54 -28.11 5.78
N ASP A 267 11.41 -29.20 6.51
CA ASP A 267 11.07 -30.51 5.97
C ASP A 267 9.56 -30.57 5.72
N LEU A 268 8.78 -30.04 6.68
CA LEU A 268 7.35 -29.75 6.50
C LEU A 268 7.10 -28.86 5.28
N MET A 269 8.01 -27.91 5.07
CA MET A 269 7.84 -26.98 3.99
C MET A 269 8.08 -27.73 2.65
N GLU A 270 9.16 -28.48 2.50
CA GLU A 270 9.43 -29.23 1.26
C GLU A 270 8.25 -30.12 0.83
N ILE A 271 7.56 -30.73 1.78
CA ILE A 271 6.32 -31.50 1.52
C ILE A 271 5.22 -30.60 0.95
N PHE A 272 4.93 -29.45 1.58
CA PHE A 272 3.82 -28.62 1.07
C PHE A 272 4.15 -27.95 -0.26
N ALA A 273 5.43 -27.75 -0.60
CA ALA A 273 5.83 -27.09 -1.84
C ALA A 273 5.28 -27.80 -3.10
N ALA A 274 5.16 -29.12 -3.05
CA ALA A 274 4.61 -29.94 -4.15
C ALA A 274 3.12 -29.67 -4.44
N HIS A 275 2.41 -29.02 -3.51
CA HIS A 275 0.96 -28.87 -3.57
C HIS A 275 0.50 -27.41 -3.70
N ALA A 276 1.39 -26.52 -4.17
CA ALA A 276 1.09 -25.12 -4.50
C ALA A 276 0.22 -24.38 -3.45
N PRO A 277 0.66 -24.28 -2.19
CA PRO A 277 -0.21 -23.85 -1.10
C PRO A 277 -0.59 -22.37 -1.21
N ALA A 278 -1.81 -22.04 -0.79
CA ALA A 278 -2.32 -20.67 -0.61
C ALA A 278 -1.89 -20.06 0.74
N ALA A 279 -1.65 -20.89 1.75
CA ALA A 279 -0.95 -20.54 2.97
C ALA A 279 -0.27 -21.75 3.61
N ALA A 280 0.67 -21.51 4.52
CA ALA A 280 1.25 -22.54 5.35
C ALA A 280 1.66 -21.97 6.70
N GLY A 281 1.85 -22.81 7.70
CA GLY A 281 2.32 -22.40 9.00
C GLY A 281 3.01 -23.53 9.75
N SER A 282 3.79 -23.17 10.76
CA SER A 282 4.50 -24.13 11.60
C SER A 282 4.36 -23.79 13.07
N LEU A 283 4.28 -24.81 13.92
CA LEU A 283 4.37 -24.63 15.38
C LEU A 283 5.84 -24.51 15.80
N LYS A 284 6.12 -23.63 16.77
CA LYS A 284 7.49 -23.43 17.29
C LYS A 284 8.00 -24.62 18.12
N ARG A 285 7.11 -25.49 18.58
CA ARG A 285 7.38 -26.65 19.43
C ARG A 285 6.47 -27.78 18.95
N GLY A 286 7.02 -28.71 18.18
CA GLY A 286 6.29 -29.87 17.67
C GLY A 286 6.59 -30.14 16.20
N VAL A 287 6.39 -31.40 15.82
CA VAL A 287 6.59 -31.95 14.47
C VAL A 287 5.40 -31.62 13.55
N SER A 288 4.76 -30.49 13.80
CA SER A 288 3.42 -30.18 13.29
C SER A 288 3.43 -28.94 12.40
N GLY A 289 2.88 -29.11 11.20
CA GLY A 289 2.70 -28.06 10.20
C GLY A 289 1.23 -27.85 9.85
N PHE A 290 0.95 -26.72 9.22
CA PHE A 290 -0.35 -26.41 8.65
C PHE A 290 -0.16 -25.99 7.20
N ILE A 291 -1.08 -26.37 6.34
CA ILE A 291 -1.11 -26.02 4.93
C ILE A 291 -2.53 -25.61 4.58
N SER A 292 -2.69 -24.52 3.84
CA SER A 292 -3.95 -24.09 3.25
C SER A 292 -3.83 -24.07 1.74
N LEU A 293 -4.83 -24.59 1.05
CA LEU A 293 -4.85 -24.74 -0.40
C LEU A 293 -5.92 -23.84 -1.05
N SER A 294 -5.93 -23.80 -2.38
CA SER A 294 -6.84 -22.94 -3.16
C SER A 294 -8.27 -23.48 -3.25
N SER A 295 -8.47 -24.78 -3.00
CA SER A 295 -9.78 -25.41 -3.09
C SER A 295 -9.92 -26.57 -2.11
N PHE A 296 -11.15 -26.99 -1.87
CA PHE A 296 -11.48 -28.18 -1.10
C PHE A 296 -11.02 -29.48 -1.80
N ASP A 297 -11.04 -29.51 -3.13
CA ASP A 297 -10.60 -30.70 -3.87
C ASP A 297 -9.09 -30.87 -3.76
N SER A 298 -8.32 -29.78 -3.92
CA SER A 298 -6.88 -29.79 -3.67
C SER A 298 -6.54 -30.19 -2.23
N LEU A 299 -7.39 -29.82 -1.25
CA LEU A 299 -7.24 -30.24 0.15
C LEU A 299 -7.45 -31.74 0.32
N ASN A 300 -8.44 -32.32 -0.34
CA ASN A 300 -8.68 -33.76 -0.28
C ASN A 300 -7.56 -34.54 -0.98
N GLU A 301 -7.11 -34.08 -2.14
CA GLU A 301 -5.97 -34.66 -2.86
C GLU A 301 -4.71 -34.64 -2.00
N PHE A 302 -4.42 -33.51 -1.35
CA PHE A 302 -3.30 -33.38 -0.43
C PHE A 302 -3.40 -34.36 0.74
N VAL A 303 -4.54 -34.41 1.42
CA VAL A 303 -4.74 -35.30 2.57
C VAL A 303 -4.60 -36.76 2.14
N ALA A 304 -5.17 -37.14 1.01
CA ALA A 304 -5.06 -38.50 0.48
C ALA A 304 -3.62 -38.87 0.10
N ALA A 305 -2.84 -37.92 -0.43
CA ALA A 305 -1.46 -38.15 -0.84
C ALA A 305 -0.47 -38.22 0.34
N VAL A 306 -0.69 -37.42 1.39
CA VAL A 306 0.27 -37.26 2.50
C VAL A 306 -0.08 -38.13 3.70
N ASN A 307 -1.37 -38.42 3.95
CA ASN A 307 -1.76 -39.24 5.09
C ASN A 307 -1.32 -40.70 4.91
N GLY A 308 -0.57 -41.22 5.89
CA GLY A 308 0.04 -42.56 5.86
C GLY A 308 1.35 -42.64 5.07
N MET A 309 1.84 -41.53 4.50
CA MET A 309 3.11 -41.52 3.76
C MET A 309 4.28 -41.75 4.73
N THR A 310 5.07 -42.78 4.50
CA THR A 310 6.24 -43.10 5.33
C THR A 310 7.36 -42.08 5.12
N CYS A 311 8.08 -41.76 6.19
CA CYS A 311 9.19 -40.81 6.16
C CYS A 311 10.51 -41.50 6.55
N GLU A 312 11.23 -42.00 5.55
CA GLU A 312 12.48 -42.75 5.78
C GLU A 312 13.56 -41.93 6.49
N GLU A 313 13.62 -40.61 6.25
CA GLU A 313 14.64 -39.73 6.85
C GLU A 313 14.45 -39.55 8.38
N TYR A 314 13.21 -39.62 8.88
CA TYR A 314 12.89 -39.34 10.28
C TYR A 314 12.39 -40.56 11.05
N GLY A 315 12.02 -41.63 10.34
CA GLY A 315 11.24 -42.75 10.87
C GLY A 315 9.77 -42.34 11.08
N GLY A 316 8.85 -43.27 10.85
CA GLY A 316 7.42 -43.05 11.06
C GLY A 316 6.63 -42.65 9.81
N SER A 317 5.38 -42.22 10.04
CA SER A 317 4.40 -41.93 8.98
C SER A 317 3.75 -40.56 9.18
N TRP A 318 3.49 -39.84 8.08
CA TRP A 318 2.80 -38.56 8.12
C TRP A 318 1.30 -38.75 8.34
N ALA A 319 0.72 -38.04 9.30
CA ALA A 319 -0.73 -37.92 9.46
C ALA A 319 -1.18 -36.55 8.96
N ALA A 320 -2.10 -36.53 8.00
CA ALA A 320 -2.70 -35.30 7.48
C ALA A 320 -4.19 -35.27 7.80
N VAL A 321 -4.64 -34.20 8.47
CA VAL A 321 -6.03 -34.03 8.90
C VAL A 321 -6.60 -32.71 8.39
N SER A 322 -7.72 -32.77 7.66
CA SER A 322 -8.45 -31.59 7.21
C SER A 322 -9.16 -30.88 8.36
N PHE A 323 -9.11 -29.55 8.38
CA PHE A 323 -9.88 -28.66 9.26
C PHE A 323 -10.94 -27.86 8.52
N PHE A 324 -11.31 -28.30 7.31
CA PHE A 324 -12.41 -27.70 6.58
C PHE A 324 -13.70 -27.87 7.38
N ASP A 325 -14.42 -26.76 7.56
CA ASP A 325 -15.68 -26.71 8.29
C ASP A 325 -16.74 -26.07 7.38
N PRO A 326 -17.68 -26.87 6.83
CA PRO A 326 -18.76 -26.38 5.99
C PRO A 326 -19.68 -25.36 6.68
N ALA A 327 -19.74 -25.35 8.02
CA ALA A 327 -20.52 -24.36 8.77
C ALA A 327 -19.85 -22.98 8.75
N LEU A 328 -18.55 -22.92 8.51
CA LEU A 328 -17.76 -21.70 8.48
C LEU A 328 -17.78 -21.03 7.10
N THR A 329 -17.78 -21.84 6.03
CA THR A 329 -18.05 -21.39 4.67
C THR A 329 -18.56 -22.54 3.79
N PRO A 330 -19.57 -22.31 2.93
CA PRO A 330 -20.01 -23.31 1.96
C PRO A 330 -19.11 -23.38 0.71
N ALA A 331 -18.18 -22.42 0.55
CA ALA A 331 -17.32 -22.35 -0.62
C ALA A 331 -16.39 -23.57 -0.71
N ARG A 332 -16.21 -24.10 -1.92
CA ARG A 332 -15.29 -25.21 -2.24
C ARG A 332 -14.12 -24.77 -3.10
N THR A 333 -14.19 -23.59 -3.72
CA THR A 333 -13.13 -23.01 -4.55
C THR A 333 -12.69 -21.63 -4.05
N ALA A 334 -11.55 -21.13 -4.55
CA ALA A 334 -11.05 -19.79 -4.21
C ALA A 334 -12.02 -18.67 -4.66
N ASP A 335 -12.62 -18.82 -5.84
CA ASP A 335 -13.53 -17.83 -6.41
C ASP A 335 -14.85 -17.78 -5.62
N GLU A 336 -15.42 -18.94 -5.29
CA GLU A 336 -16.60 -19.04 -4.41
C GLU A 336 -16.32 -18.45 -3.02
N LEU A 337 -15.12 -18.65 -2.50
CA LEU A 337 -14.71 -18.11 -1.21
C LEU A 337 -14.58 -16.59 -1.25
N GLU A 338 -14.09 -16.04 -2.35
CA GLU A 338 -14.02 -14.59 -2.55
C GLU A 338 -15.42 -13.97 -2.62
N GLU A 339 -16.33 -14.58 -3.39
CA GLU A 339 -17.73 -14.14 -3.49
C GLU A 339 -18.46 -14.21 -2.15
N PHE A 340 -18.32 -15.33 -1.44
CA PHE A 340 -18.89 -15.51 -0.09
C PHE A 340 -18.39 -14.45 0.88
N ASN A 341 -17.08 -14.15 0.87
CA ASN A 341 -16.49 -13.14 1.73
C ASN A 341 -16.99 -11.72 1.38
N LYS A 342 -17.14 -11.39 0.09
CA LYS A 342 -17.72 -10.11 -0.36
C LYS A 342 -19.18 -9.97 0.12
N ALA A 343 -20.01 -11.00 -0.08
CA ALA A 343 -21.41 -11.00 0.35
C ALA A 343 -21.54 -10.83 1.88
N ARG A 344 -20.73 -11.56 2.66
CA ARG A 344 -20.72 -11.46 4.13
C ARG A 344 -20.29 -10.08 4.62
N GLN A 345 -19.29 -9.47 4.00
CA GLN A 345 -18.86 -8.10 4.32
C GLN A 345 -19.98 -7.08 4.05
N GLN A 346 -20.65 -7.19 2.91
CA GLN A 346 -21.79 -6.33 2.56
C GLN A 346 -22.96 -6.49 3.55
N ALA A 347 -23.31 -7.72 3.93
CA ALA A 347 -24.34 -7.99 4.93
C ALA A 347 -23.99 -7.34 6.29
N THR A 348 -22.73 -7.45 6.72
CA THR A 348 -22.24 -6.83 7.96
C THR A 348 -22.35 -5.30 7.91
N ILE A 349 -22.05 -4.68 6.77
CA ILE A 349 -22.19 -3.24 6.57
C ILE A 349 -23.67 -2.81 6.66
N LEU A 350 -24.57 -3.57 6.03
CA LEU A 350 -26.01 -3.30 6.06
C LEU A 350 -26.58 -3.43 7.48
N GLU A 351 -26.18 -4.45 8.21
CA GLU A 351 -26.59 -4.67 9.61
C GLU A 351 -26.11 -3.53 10.52
N LYS A 352 -24.83 -3.13 10.42
CA LYS A 352 -24.29 -1.97 11.14
C LYS A 352 -25.04 -0.68 10.79
N ARG A 353 -25.45 -0.50 9.53
CA ARG A 353 -26.28 0.64 9.11
C ARG A 353 -27.68 0.60 9.74
N LYS A 354 -28.33 -0.57 9.79
CA LYS A 354 -29.63 -0.76 10.47
C LYS A 354 -29.56 -0.46 11.96
N LEU A 355 -28.55 -1.01 12.66
CA LEU A 355 -28.30 -0.74 14.08
C LEU A 355 -28.08 0.75 14.39
N ARG A 356 -27.35 1.47 13.52
CA ARG A 356 -27.17 2.93 13.64
C ARG A 356 -28.49 3.69 13.46
N LYS A 357 -29.35 3.28 12.53
CA LYS A 357 -30.67 3.88 12.33
C LYS A 357 -31.60 3.64 13.53
N GLN A 358 -31.62 2.43 14.08
CA GLN A 358 -32.40 2.08 15.28
C GLN A 358 -31.93 2.85 16.52
N LYS A 359 -30.61 3.00 16.74
CA LYS A 359 -30.07 3.82 17.84
C LYS A 359 -30.47 5.30 17.71
N LYS A 360 -30.46 5.86 16.51
CA LYS A 360 -30.92 7.25 16.26
C LYS A 360 -32.43 7.41 16.51
N GLN A 361 -33.24 6.42 16.18
CA GLN A 361 -34.69 6.46 16.42
C GLN A 361 -35.05 6.23 17.90
N GLY A 362 -34.30 5.39 18.63
CA GLY A 362 -34.48 5.17 20.07
C GLY A 362 -34.08 6.37 20.93
N GLN A 363 -33.04 7.12 20.54
CA GLN A 363 -32.66 8.36 21.23
C GLN A 363 -33.62 9.53 20.95
N GLY A 364 -34.32 9.52 19.79
CA GLY A 364 -35.30 10.55 19.44
C GLY A 364 -36.66 10.44 20.17
N GLN A 365 -36.98 9.29 20.79
CA GLN A 365 -38.22 9.14 21.57
C GLN A 365 -38.05 9.46 23.06
N GLY A 366 -36.82 9.48 23.59
CA GLY A 366 -36.54 9.81 25.00
C GLY A 366 -36.58 11.30 25.33
N GLN A 367 -36.57 12.20 24.34
CA GLN A 367 -36.57 13.66 24.53
C GLN A 367 -37.89 14.36 24.20
N ARG A 368 -38.97 13.60 23.93
CA ARG A 368 -40.29 14.16 23.55
C ARG A 368 -41.38 14.04 24.63
N ARG A 369 -41.01 13.71 25.86
CA ARG A 369 -41.89 13.73 27.04
C ARG A 369 -41.29 14.60 28.14
N GLU A 370 -41.33 15.91 27.96
CA GLU A 370 -41.31 16.92 29.02
C GLU A 370 -41.40 18.29 28.35
N ASN A 371 -42.63 18.74 28.15
CA ASN A 371 -42.99 20.16 28.00
C ASN A 371 -44.52 20.22 28.18
N ILE A 372 -44.94 20.13 29.44
CA ILE A 372 -46.28 20.50 29.88
C ILE A 372 -46.21 22.02 30.12
N PRO A 373 -47.02 22.86 29.46
CA PRO A 373 -47.11 24.28 29.79
C PRO A 373 -47.78 24.44 31.16
N GLN A 374 -47.16 25.18 32.08
CA GLN A 374 -47.82 25.66 33.28
C GLN A 374 -48.81 26.76 32.90
N ASP A 375 -50.08 26.51 33.18
CA ASP A 375 -51.17 27.48 33.08
C ASP A 375 -51.24 28.27 34.40
N GLU A 376 -51.00 29.57 34.32
CA GLU A 376 -51.23 30.52 35.41
C GLU A 376 -52.72 30.85 35.52
N SER A 377 -53.39 30.39 36.57
CA SER A 377 -54.59 31.07 37.07
C SER A 377 -54.84 30.71 38.53
N ALA A 378 -54.37 31.56 39.45
CA ALA A 378 -54.84 31.61 40.82
C ALA A 378 -55.85 32.77 40.93
N SER A 379 -57.12 32.43 41.09
CA SER A 379 -58.16 33.32 41.62
C SER A 379 -58.53 32.81 43.01
N ASN A 380 -58.40 33.69 44.02
CA ASN A 380 -58.82 33.49 45.40
C ASN A 380 -60.28 33.04 45.52
N PRO A 381 -60.65 32.48 46.68
CA PRO A 381 -61.62 33.22 47.47
C PRO A 381 -61.26 33.37 48.95
N SER A 382 -61.84 34.43 49.48
CA SER A 382 -61.78 35.03 50.81
C SER A 382 -62.18 34.12 51.98
N LEU A 383 -61.51 34.29 53.12
CA LEU A 383 -62.06 34.89 54.35
C LEU A 383 -60.94 35.20 55.34
#